data_AF-A0A662ANG0-F1
#
_entry.id   AF-A0A662ANG0-F1
#
_cell.length_a   1.000
_cell.length_b   1.000
_cell.length_c   1.000
_cell.angle_alpha   90.00
_cell.angle_beta   90.00
_cell.angle_gamma   90.00
#
_symmetry.space_group_name_H-M   'P 1'
#
loop_
_entity.id
_entity.type
_entity.pdbx_description
1 polymer ?
#
loop_
_entity_poly.entity_id
_entity_poly.type
_entity_poly.pdbx_seq_one_letter_code
_entity_poly.pdbx_strand_id
1 'polypeptide(L)'
;MALQQYFYDKQLRRFLLQFTRMMSNFQCEIGRDDDGNPTYMRIPIRYGNVSKQAATILQNNSANSIPCAPLFTFHISDLSYDRKNLQEPYFVDKRHMRQRQWNEATQDYTQAEGNAFTVERHMPAPYIMALQMDLWTTNDDMKFQIFEQVAPLFNPAMEIQSTDSYLDWTSLSTVELKNYKLDSQSIPNGDGEINISTWNFDLPIWITMPARVMKQGVIHKIVANIFDETGDINEAISGDDILLGTRVQITPHGYQVLLVDNQLHILEKNSPMIQINDTLDPIPDVTSEVKWEPVIEEYGVLRNGISLIYLQLSDGTEVGGTVTYHPTDENILLFAIDPDSLPANTVGPIDAVINPLKSGPNAGLPAPVLNRRYLFTEGTGEESDNSFPNARPLAWEGAAGVELIANENDIVEYNGNFWEVVFDASEVEGIEYVTNITTNLQYKWEDFNWTKSFEGVYDGGDWRLTI
;
A
#
# COMPACT_ATOMS: atom_id res chain seq x y z
N MET A 1 -20.98 27.92 -7.29
CA MET A 1 -19.59 27.39 -7.28
C MET A 1 -19.62 26.13 -6.43
N ALA A 2 -19.16 25.00 -6.96
CA ALA A 2 -18.98 23.79 -6.14
C ALA A 2 -17.94 24.06 -5.04
N LEU A 3 -18.10 23.43 -3.87
CA LEU A 3 -17.13 23.54 -2.78
C LEU A 3 -15.79 22.98 -3.27
N GLN A 4 -14.76 23.82 -3.30
CA GLN A 4 -13.43 23.39 -3.72
C GLN A 4 -12.88 22.37 -2.70
N GLN A 5 -12.33 21.26 -3.19
CA GLN A 5 -11.72 20.23 -2.34
C GLN A 5 -10.64 20.87 -1.45
N TYR A 6 -10.63 20.54 -0.15
CA TYR A 6 -9.65 21.05 0.79
C TYR A 6 -8.24 20.68 0.33
N PHE A 7 -7.43 21.70 0.07
CA PHE A 7 -6.05 21.58 -0.38
C PHE A 7 -5.20 22.51 0.49
N TYR A 8 -4.45 21.94 1.44
CA TYR A 8 -3.51 22.64 2.31
C TYR A 8 -2.20 21.86 2.43
N ASP A 9 -1.16 22.36 1.76
CA ASP A 9 0.15 21.70 1.65
C ASP A 9 1.23 22.37 2.52
N LYS A 10 0.84 23.22 3.49
CA LYS A 10 1.79 23.88 4.42
C LYS A 10 2.95 24.63 3.72
N GLN A 11 2.78 25.08 2.46
CA GLN A 11 3.87 25.66 1.64
C GLN A 11 4.57 26.84 2.33
N LEU A 12 3.80 27.79 2.89
CA LEU A 12 4.37 28.92 3.65
C LEU A 12 5.17 28.45 4.87
N ARG A 13 4.73 27.38 5.55
CA ARG A 13 5.43 26.82 6.71
C ARG A 13 6.78 26.23 6.30
N ARG A 14 6.91 25.63 5.10
CA ARG A 14 8.20 25.12 4.58
C ARG A 14 9.22 26.25 4.44
N PHE A 15 8.84 27.36 3.82
CA PHE A 15 9.73 28.53 3.69
C PHE A 15 10.12 29.12 5.05
N LEU A 16 9.19 29.19 6.02
CA LEU A 16 9.51 29.63 7.38
C LEU A 16 10.48 28.68 8.09
N LEU A 17 10.32 27.36 7.94
CA LEU A 17 11.24 26.37 8.50
C LEU A 17 12.62 26.46 7.86
N GLN A 18 12.69 26.68 6.55
CA GLN A 18 13.95 26.88 5.83
C GLN A 18 14.68 28.13 6.34
N PHE A 19 13.98 29.26 6.48
CA PHE A 19 14.54 30.48 7.07
C PHE A 19 15.00 30.23 8.52
N THR A 20 14.23 29.47 9.31
CA THR A 20 14.63 29.10 10.68
C THR A 20 15.90 28.28 10.71
N ARG A 21 16.05 27.29 9.82
CA ARG A 21 17.25 26.45 9.71
C ARG A 21 18.47 27.27 9.31
N MET A 22 18.30 28.17 8.37
CA MET A 22 19.32 29.11 7.91
C MET A 22 19.80 30.03 9.05
N MET A 23 18.89 30.51 9.88
CA MET A 23 19.20 31.36 11.04
C MET A 23 19.50 30.58 12.34
N SER A 24 19.62 29.24 12.25
CA SER A 24 19.95 28.40 13.39
C SER A 24 21.46 28.17 13.49
N ASN A 25 21.92 27.74 14.67
CA ASN A 25 23.33 27.39 14.97
C ASN A 25 24.31 28.56 15.13
N PHE A 26 23.83 29.79 15.31
CA PHE A 26 24.69 30.89 15.77
C PHE A 26 24.93 30.82 17.28
N GLN A 27 26.13 31.23 17.70
CA GLN A 27 26.55 31.26 19.09
C GLN A 27 27.22 32.59 19.43
N CYS A 28 27.08 33.04 20.67
CA CYS A 28 27.79 34.21 21.19
C CYS A 28 28.65 33.83 22.41
N GLU A 29 29.77 34.50 22.59
CA GLU A 29 30.57 34.41 23.82
C GLU A 29 29.87 35.26 24.89
N ILE A 30 29.45 34.62 25.98
CA ILE A 30 28.79 35.31 27.11
C ILE A 30 29.79 35.73 28.20
N GLY A 31 30.99 35.15 28.18
CA GLY A 31 32.01 35.32 29.20
C GLY A 31 33.04 34.19 29.16
N ARG A 32 33.90 34.17 30.17
CA ARG A 32 34.93 33.14 30.34
C ARG A 32 34.66 32.35 31.61
N ASP A 33 34.92 31.05 31.55
CA ASP A 33 34.85 30.15 32.69
C ASP A 33 35.95 30.48 33.72
N ASP A 34 35.88 29.90 34.92
CA ASP A 34 36.85 30.08 36.00
C ASP A 34 38.28 29.68 35.57
N ASP A 35 38.39 28.78 34.58
CA ASP A 35 39.64 28.37 33.94
C ASP A 35 40.12 29.30 32.78
N GLY A 36 39.39 30.40 32.52
CA GLY A 36 39.71 31.39 31.49
C GLY A 36 39.32 31.01 30.06
N ASN A 37 38.64 29.88 29.86
CA ASN A 37 38.13 29.42 28.56
C ASN A 37 36.85 30.18 28.16
N PRO A 38 36.65 30.56 26.88
CA PRO A 38 35.44 31.23 26.43
C PRO A 38 34.23 30.29 26.53
N THR A 39 33.14 30.79 27.11
CA THR A 39 31.85 30.09 27.21
C THR A 39 30.92 30.57 26.10
N TYR A 40 30.48 29.64 25.26
CA TYR A 40 29.57 29.92 24.15
C TYR A 40 28.13 29.57 24.51
N MET A 41 27.20 30.46 24.16
CA MET A 41 25.76 30.23 24.24
C MET A 41 25.17 30.18 22.84
N ARG A 42 24.43 29.12 22.51
CA ARG A 42 23.68 29.01 21.26
C ARG A 42 22.42 29.87 21.33
N ILE A 43 22.18 30.66 20.29
CA ILE A 43 21.05 31.57 20.23
C ILE A 43 19.80 30.81 19.79
N PRO A 44 18.73 30.76 20.61
CA PRO A 44 17.45 30.19 20.20
C PRO A 44 16.75 31.09 19.18
N ILE A 45 15.95 30.48 18.30
CA ILE A 45 15.09 31.17 17.34
C ILE A 45 13.62 30.77 17.53
N ARG A 46 12.71 31.75 17.51
CA ARG A 46 11.27 31.54 17.70
C ARG A 46 10.44 32.28 16.65
N TYR A 47 9.43 31.59 16.12
CA TYR A 47 8.42 32.23 15.28
C TYR A 47 7.27 32.78 16.13
N GLY A 48 6.95 34.06 15.95
CA GLY A 48 5.80 34.67 16.60
C GLY A 48 5.79 36.19 16.48
N ASN A 49 4.59 36.78 16.42
CA ASN A 49 4.44 38.23 16.29
C ASN A 49 5.05 38.97 17.49
N VAL A 50 5.81 40.02 17.21
CA VAL A 50 6.51 40.88 18.18
C VAL A 50 5.58 41.35 19.30
N SER A 51 4.34 41.75 18.98
CA SER A 51 3.38 42.22 19.98
C SER A 51 3.02 41.15 21.03
N LYS A 52 2.90 39.88 20.63
CA LYS A 52 2.58 38.77 21.54
C LYS A 52 3.81 38.33 22.34
N GLN A 53 4.98 38.30 21.72
CA GLN A 53 6.23 37.95 22.40
C GLN A 53 6.66 39.05 23.37
N ALA A 54 6.63 40.32 22.94
CA ALA A 54 6.89 41.48 23.79
C ALA A 54 5.89 41.57 24.94
N ALA A 55 4.59 41.34 24.72
CA ALA A 55 3.59 41.32 25.80
C ALA A 55 3.84 40.18 26.81
N THR A 56 4.24 38.99 26.35
CA THR A 56 4.56 37.86 27.24
C THR A 56 5.83 38.12 28.05
N ILE A 57 6.84 38.74 27.43
CA ILE A 57 8.08 39.12 28.10
C ILE A 57 7.83 40.24 29.10
N LEU A 58 7.06 41.28 28.74
CA LEU A 58 6.65 42.37 29.64
C LEU A 58 5.79 41.87 30.81
N GLN A 59 4.90 40.90 30.58
CA GLN A 59 4.09 40.28 31.63
C GLN A 59 4.91 39.41 32.59
N ASN A 60 6.00 38.79 32.10
CA ASN A 60 6.94 38.03 32.94
C ASN A 60 8.11 38.87 33.47
N ASN A 61 8.18 40.17 33.14
CA ASN A 61 9.22 41.08 33.63
C ASN A 61 8.90 41.55 35.06
N SER A 62 8.72 40.59 35.97
CA SER A 62 8.86 40.84 37.40
C SER A 62 10.35 40.85 37.73
N ALA A 63 10.77 41.57 38.78
CA ALA A 63 12.17 41.67 39.21
C ALA A 63 12.88 40.31 39.48
N ASN A 64 12.13 39.20 39.49
CA ASN A 64 12.63 37.85 39.73
C ASN A 64 12.78 36.98 38.46
N SER A 65 12.47 37.50 37.27
CA SER A 65 12.59 36.75 36.01
C SER A 65 13.23 37.63 34.93
N ILE A 66 14.55 37.62 34.87
CA ILE A 66 15.30 38.25 33.76
C ILE A 66 14.93 37.51 32.46
N PRO A 67 14.50 38.22 31.40
CA PRO A 67 14.19 37.58 30.13
C PRO A 67 15.43 36.90 29.54
N CYS A 68 15.26 35.71 28.97
CA CYS A 68 16.34 34.97 28.33
C CYS A 68 16.77 35.67 27.03
N ALA A 69 17.84 36.45 27.09
CA ALA A 69 18.55 37.01 25.95
C ALA A 69 19.98 36.42 25.93
N PRO A 70 20.56 36.14 24.76
CA PRO A 70 20.09 36.49 23.42
C PRO A 70 19.00 35.58 22.85
N LEU A 71 18.15 36.13 21.98
CA LEU A 71 17.05 35.42 21.32
C LEU A 71 16.79 36.01 19.92
N PHE A 72 16.60 35.16 18.91
CA PHE A 72 16.02 35.56 17.63
C PHE A 72 14.50 35.35 17.65
N THR A 73 13.75 36.36 17.21
CA THR A 73 12.31 36.25 16.96
C THR A 73 12.00 36.71 15.57
N PHE A 74 11.16 36.00 14.82
CA PHE A 74 10.76 36.45 13.50
C PHE A 74 9.28 36.23 13.23
N HIS A 75 8.74 37.02 12.32
CA HIS A 75 7.35 36.92 11.86
C HIS A 75 7.21 37.40 10.42
N ILE A 76 6.12 37.02 9.77
CA ILE A 76 5.74 37.57 8.47
C ILE A 76 5.24 39.00 8.68
N SER A 77 5.94 39.97 8.10
CA SER A 77 5.55 41.37 8.11
C SER A 77 4.55 41.67 6.99
N ASP A 78 4.80 41.16 5.78
CA ASP A 78 3.95 41.38 4.61
C ASP A 78 4.05 40.21 3.62
N LEU A 79 3.01 40.03 2.82
CA LEU A 79 2.98 39.08 1.71
C LEU A 79 2.40 39.79 0.49
N SER A 80 3.27 40.21 -0.42
CA SER A 80 2.89 40.99 -1.60
C SER A 80 3.13 40.19 -2.89
N TYR A 81 2.42 40.51 -3.96
CA TYR A 81 2.64 39.84 -5.26
C TYR A 81 3.94 40.31 -5.90
N ASP A 82 4.73 39.38 -6.41
CA ASP A 82 5.93 39.72 -7.17
C ASP A 82 5.59 40.00 -8.63
N ARG A 83 5.38 41.27 -8.97
CA ARG A 83 4.94 41.66 -10.32
C ARG A 83 5.97 41.40 -11.42
N LYS A 84 7.27 41.38 -11.11
CA LYS A 84 8.33 41.15 -12.13
C LYS A 84 8.34 39.70 -12.62
N ASN A 85 7.89 38.77 -11.79
CA ASN A 85 7.91 37.34 -12.06
C ASN A 85 6.54 36.79 -12.48
N LEU A 86 5.55 37.67 -12.68
CA LEU A 86 4.20 37.30 -13.08
C LEU A 86 4.20 36.73 -14.50
N GLN A 87 3.73 35.49 -14.63
CA GLN A 87 3.51 34.83 -15.92
C GLN A 87 2.03 34.50 -16.11
N GLU A 88 1.70 33.89 -17.25
CA GLU A 88 0.31 33.51 -17.56
C GLU A 88 -0.21 32.46 -16.54
N PRO A 89 -1.28 32.76 -15.78
CA PRO A 89 -1.73 31.92 -14.69
C PRO A 89 -2.40 30.60 -15.14
N TYR A 90 -2.84 30.52 -16.39
CA TYR A 90 -3.48 29.31 -16.95
C TYR A 90 -2.50 28.36 -17.63
N PHE A 91 -1.21 28.70 -17.64
CA PHE A 91 -0.20 27.85 -18.24
C PHE A 91 -0.08 26.53 -17.44
N VAL A 92 -0.08 25.41 -18.16
CA VAL A 92 0.11 24.06 -17.62
C VAL A 92 1.33 23.46 -18.27
N ASP A 93 2.38 23.24 -17.48
CA ASP A 93 3.59 22.55 -17.93
C ASP A 93 3.38 21.04 -17.79
N LYS A 94 3.67 20.30 -18.87
CA LYS A 94 3.60 18.83 -18.90
C LYS A 94 5.00 18.28 -19.09
N ARG A 95 5.51 17.57 -18.09
CA ARG A 95 6.82 16.92 -18.14
C ARG A 95 6.64 15.41 -18.21
N HIS A 96 7.04 14.84 -19.34
CA HIS A 96 7.06 13.40 -19.56
C HIS A 96 8.41 12.85 -19.13
N MET A 97 8.38 11.87 -18.23
CA MET A 97 9.56 11.33 -17.59
C MET A 97 9.48 9.82 -17.57
N ARG A 98 10.63 9.20 -17.79
CA ARG A 98 10.80 7.74 -17.71
C ARG A 98 11.81 7.47 -16.64
N GLN A 99 11.42 6.71 -15.62
CA GLN A 99 12.35 6.22 -14.62
C GLN A 99 13.23 5.13 -15.24
N ARG A 100 14.45 4.99 -14.73
CA ARG A 100 15.27 3.80 -14.99
C ARG A 100 14.84 2.68 -14.07
N GLN A 101 14.79 1.45 -14.57
CA GLN A 101 14.41 0.31 -13.75
C GLN A 101 15.43 0.09 -12.62
N TRP A 102 14.93 0.01 -11.38
CA TRP A 102 15.74 -0.34 -10.21
C TRP A 102 15.92 -1.85 -10.15
N ASN A 103 17.16 -2.32 -9.99
CA ASN A 103 17.45 -3.72 -9.74
C ASN A 103 17.84 -3.92 -8.28
N GLU A 104 16.96 -4.58 -7.52
CA GLU A 104 17.15 -4.84 -6.09
C GLU A 104 18.36 -5.75 -5.79
N ALA A 105 18.73 -6.63 -6.72
CA ALA A 105 19.85 -7.55 -6.52
C ALA A 105 21.22 -6.86 -6.66
N THR A 106 21.33 -5.85 -7.53
CA THR A 106 22.58 -5.10 -7.74
C THR A 106 22.60 -3.75 -7.04
N GLN A 107 21.46 -3.32 -6.47
CA GLN A 107 21.23 -1.98 -5.92
C GLN A 107 21.64 -0.86 -6.90
N ASP A 108 21.38 -1.09 -8.18
CA ASP A 108 21.77 -0.18 -9.26
C ASP A 108 20.62 0.05 -10.24
N TYR A 109 20.58 1.26 -10.83
CA TYR A 109 19.66 1.58 -11.91
C TYR A 109 20.16 0.96 -13.23
N THR A 110 19.35 0.09 -13.84
CA THR A 110 19.69 -0.49 -15.14
C THR A 110 19.44 0.54 -16.26
N GLN A 111 19.88 0.24 -17.49
CA GLN A 111 19.57 1.07 -18.66
C GLN A 111 18.18 0.78 -19.24
N ALA A 112 17.44 -0.17 -18.66
CA ALA A 112 16.08 -0.47 -19.09
C ALA A 112 15.11 0.62 -18.65
N GLU A 113 14.17 0.93 -19.55
CA GLU A 113 13.09 1.88 -19.26
C GLU A 113 12.14 1.27 -18.22
N GLY A 114 11.98 1.96 -17.10
CA GLY A 114 11.01 1.62 -16.04
C GLY A 114 9.70 2.37 -16.23
N ASN A 115 9.07 2.75 -15.12
CA ASN A 115 7.78 3.44 -15.15
C ASN A 115 7.87 4.80 -15.85
N ALA A 116 6.94 5.03 -16.79
CA ALA A 116 6.74 6.32 -17.44
C ALA A 116 5.61 7.09 -16.75
N PHE A 117 5.91 8.31 -16.31
CA PHE A 117 4.94 9.22 -15.73
C PHE A 117 5.00 10.60 -16.36
N THR A 118 3.83 11.23 -16.45
CA THR A 118 3.63 12.60 -16.89
C THR A 118 3.21 13.41 -15.69
N VAL A 119 4.01 14.41 -15.34
CA VAL A 119 3.63 15.38 -14.31
C VAL A 119 3.07 16.60 -15.00
N GLU A 120 1.79 16.88 -14.75
CA GLU A 120 1.15 18.13 -15.15
C GLU A 120 1.13 19.08 -13.95
N ARG A 121 1.78 20.24 -14.09
CA ARG A 121 1.83 21.28 -13.07
C ARG A 121 1.32 22.60 -13.64
N HIS A 122 0.53 23.32 -12.85
CA HIS A 122 0.10 24.68 -13.18
C HIS A 122 1.25 25.66 -12.98
N MET A 123 1.20 26.84 -13.59
CA MET A 123 2.12 27.94 -13.31
C MET A 123 1.91 28.49 -11.88
N PRO A 124 2.98 28.88 -11.14
CA PRO A 124 2.86 29.24 -9.73
C PRO A 124 2.50 30.70 -9.66
N ALA A 125 1.83 31.08 -8.58
CA ALA A 125 1.67 32.47 -8.23
C ALA A 125 2.94 32.96 -7.49
N PRO A 126 3.68 33.94 -8.02
CA PRO A 126 4.83 34.49 -7.33
C PRO A 126 4.41 35.50 -6.26
N TYR A 127 5.02 35.39 -5.08
CA TYR A 127 4.87 36.33 -3.98
C TYR A 127 6.23 36.71 -3.41
N ILE A 128 6.32 37.91 -2.84
CA ILE A 128 7.42 38.32 -1.97
C ILE A 128 6.91 38.22 -0.54
N MET A 129 7.50 37.31 0.23
CA MET A 129 7.29 37.23 1.66
C MET A 129 8.32 38.11 2.36
N ALA A 130 7.85 39.18 3.01
CA ALA A 130 8.68 40.03 3.85
C ALA A 130 8.70 39.47 5.28
N LEU A 131 9.87 39.05 5.74
CA LEU A 131 10.11 38.60 7.10
C LEU A 131 10.82 39.69 7.90
N GLN A 132 10.29 39.99 9.08
CA GLN A 132 10.98 40.82 10.05
C GLN A 132 11.54 39.91 11.15
N MET A 133 12.86 39.94 11.32
CA MET A 133 13.59 39.25 12.39
C MET A 133 14.13 40.29 13.37
N ASP A 134 13.84 40.09 14.64
CA ASP A 134 14.34 40.90 15.73
C ASP A 134 15.30 40.07 16.59
N LEU A 135 16.48 40.64 16.85
CA LEU A 135 17.49 40.09 17.73
C LEU A 135 17.42 40.83 19.07
N TRP A 136 17.12 40.10 20.13
CA TRP A 136 17.06 40.57 21.51
C TRP A 136 18.39 40.29 22.19
N THR A 137 19.03 41.30 22.77
CA THR A 137 20.36 41.21 23.43
C THR A 137 20.40 42.07 24.69
N THR A 138 21.28 41.74 25.63
CA THR A 138 21.49 42.54 26.86
C THR A 138 22.63 43.54 26.72
N ASN A 139 23.53 43.36 25.75
CA ASN A 139 24.69 44.22 25.51
C ASN A 139 24.95 44.37 24.01
N ASP A 140 25.53 45.50 23.62
CA ASP A 140 25.95 45.79 22.25
C ASP A 140 27.05 44.83 21.76
N ASP A 141 27.92 44.35 22.64
CA ASP A 141 28.96 43.38 22.26
C ASP A 141 28.36 42.06 21.73
N MET A 142 27.35 41.52 22.42
CA MET A 142 26.62 40.34 21.94
C MET A 142 25.94 40.60 20.59
N LYS A 143 25.39 41.81 20.41
CA LYS A 143 24.77 42.21 19.14
C LYS A 143 25.80 42.25 18.01
N PHE A 144 26.98 42.81 18.24
CA PHE A 144 28.04 42.88 17.23
C PHE A 144 28.63 41.51 16.89
N GLN A 145 28.88 40.66 17.90
CA GLN A 145 29.35 39.28 17.67
C GLN A 145 28.40 38.49 16.76
N ILE A 146 27.08 38.67 16.94
CA ILE A 146 26.07 38.01 16.12
C ILE A 146 25.99 38.64 14.73
N PHE A 147 26.03 39.97 14.66
CA PHE A 147 26.00 40.69 13.39
C PHE A 147 27.18 40.30 12.48
N GLU A 148 28.40 40.20 13.03
CA GLU A 148 29.60 39.79 12.28
C GLU A 148 29.53 38.34 11.78
N GLN A 149 28.76 37.46 12.43
CA GLN A 149 28.56 36.08 11.96
C GLN A 149 27.52 35.99 10.85
N VAL A 150 26.44 36.77 10.92
CA VAL A 150 25.31 36.65 9.99
C VAL A 150 25.46 37.58 8.78
N ALA A 151 25.88 38.82 8.97
CA ALA A 151 25.93 39.82 7.90
C ALA A 151 26.78 39.41 6.69
N PRO A 152 27.96 38.77 6.83
CA PRO A 152 28.76 38.34 5.69
C PRO A 152 28.13 37.24 4.82
N LEU A 153 27.12 36.52 5.34
CA LEU A 153 26.41 35.49 4.58
C LEU A 153 25.48 36.10 3.51
N PHE A 154 25.12 37.37 3.66
CA PHE A 154 24.21 38.08 2.77
C PHE A 154 24.97 39.13 1.97
N ASN A 155 25.08 38.95 0.65
CA ASN A 155 25.71 39.92 -0.23
C ASN A 155 24.89 40.20 -1.50
N PRO A 156 23.89 41.10 -1.45
CA PRO A 156 22.88 41.31 -0.41
C PRO A 156 21.85 40.15 -0.32
N ALA A 157 21.96 39.16 -1.21
CA ALA A 157 21.13 37.96 -1.21
C ALA A 157 21.97 36.71 -0.96
N MET A 158 21.34 35.69 -0.39
CA MET A 158 21.87 34.33 -0.30
C MET A 158 20.92 33.39 -1.04
N GLU A 159 21.48 32.52 -1.89
CA GLU A 159 20.72 31.53 -2.64
C GLU A 159 20.83 30.17 -1.96
N ILE A 160 19.69 29.52 -1.77
CA ILE A 160 19.61 28.18 -1.18
C ILE A 160 18.74 27.32 -2.08
N GLN A 161 19.27 26.14 -2.44
CA GLN A 161 18.50 25.10 -3.08
C GLN A 161 17.88 24.19 -2.01
N SER A 162 16.55 24.12 -1.98
CA SER A 162 15.78 23.31 -1.02
C SER A 162 15.67 21.85 -1.43
N THR A 163 15.58 21.59 -2.74
CA THR A 163 15.37 20.25 -3.31
C THR A 163 16.19 20.08 -4.59
N ASP A 164 16.72 18.88 -4.84
CA ASP A 164 17.41 18.52 -6.09
C ASP A 164 16.46 17.98 -7.18
N SER A 165 15.16 18.10 -6.95
CA SER A 165 14.14 17.64 -7.88
C SER A 165 13.98 18.65 -9.01
N TYR A 166 14.33 18.26 -10.23
CA TYR A 166 14.09 19.09 -11.42
C TYR A 166 12.59 19.29 -11.71
N LEU A 167 11.71 18.47 -11.11
CA LEU A 167 10.25 18.63 -11.18
C LEU A 167 9.74 19.72 -10.25
N ASP A 168 10.55 20.13 -9.28
CA ASP A 168 10.23 21.20 -8.36
C ASP A 168 10.80 22.54 -8.85
N TRP A 169 9.89 23.48 -8.94
CA TRP A 169 9.96 24.84 -9.46
C TRP A 169 10.13 25.82 -8.30
N THR A 170 9.83 25.36 -7.09
CA THR A 170 10.04 26.07 -5.82
C THR A 170 11.37 25.68 -5.16
N SER A 171 12.21 24.92 -5.87
CA SER A 171 13.49 24.38 -5.38
C SER A 171 14.54 25.45 -5.11
N LEU A 172 14.53 26.56 -5.83
CA LEU A 172 15.45 27.68 -5.60
C LEU A 172 14.75 28.78 -4.80
N SER A 173 15.22 29.02 -3.59
CA SER A 173 14.80 30.14 -2.75
C SER A 173 15.96 31.11 -2.58
N THR A 174 15.74 32.38 -2.89
CA THR A 174 16.70 33.44 -2.56
C THR A 174 16.20 34.19 -1.33
N VAL A 175 17.11 34.58 -0.44
CA VAL A 175 16.80 35.38 0.75
C VAL A 175 17.62 36.65 0.67
N GLU A 176 16.95 37.79 0.53
CA GLU A 176 17.59 39.09 0.42
C GLU A 176 17.50 39.85 1.75
N LEU A 177 18.63 40.34 2.26
CA LEU A 177 18.67 41.24 3.41
C LEU A 177 18.46 42.68 2.92
N LYS A 178 17.26 43.22 3.15
CA LYS A 178 16.86 44.54 2.64
C LYS A 178 17.37 45.68 3.51
N ASN A 179 17.23 45.54 4.82
CA ASN A 179 17.55 46.60 5.76
C ASN A 179 17.88 46.01 7.14
N TYR A 180 18.79 46.67 7.83
CA TYR A 180 19.21 46.37 9.19
C TYR A 180 19.11 47.65 10.03
N LYS A 181 18.36 47.59 11.13
CA LYS A 181 18.19 48.68 12.09
C LYS A 181 18.84 48.27 13.42
N LEU A 182 19.91 48.98 13.78
CA LEU A 182 20.74 48.68 14.96
C LEU A 182 19.99 48.80 16.28
N ASP A 183 19.15 49.84 16.44
CA ASP A 183 18.39 50.06 17.66
C ASP A 183 16.96 50.48 17.32
N SER A 184 15.99 49.75 17.87
CA SER A 184 14.57 50.09 17.80
C SER A 184 13.99 50.37 19.18
N GLN A 185 14.50 51.39 19.87
CA GLN A 185 13.84 51.90 21.09
C GLN A 185 13.02 53.16 20.78
N SER A 186 11.73 53.11 21.11
CA SER A 186 10.93 54.32 21.37
C SER A 186 10.37 54.17 22.79
N ILE A 187 11.16 54.58 23.79
CA ILE A 187 10.78 54.50 25.22
C ILE A 187 9.58 55.43 25.46
N PRO A 188 8.61 55.06 26.31
CA PRO A 188 8.67 55.51 27.71
C PRO A 188 8.29 54.43 28.74
N ASN A 189 9.09 54.36 29.81
CA ASN A 189 8.87 53.71 31.11
C ASN A 189 9.16 52.20 31.24
N GLY A 190 10.34 51.88 31.78
CA GLY A 190 10.65 50.59 32.40
C GLY A 190 12.14 50.28 32.33
N ASP A 191 12.83 50.43 33.46
CA ASP A 191 14.28 50.29 33.67
C ASP A 191 14.74 48.83 33.55
N GLY A 192 14.73 48.29 32.33
CA GLY A 192 15.21 46.96 31.98
C GLY A 192 15.75 46.99 30.55
N GLU A 193 17.03 47.37 30.42
CA GLU A 193 17.62 47.82 29.16
C GLU A 193 17.96 46.64 28.24
N ILE A 194 16.94 46.10 27.54
CA ILE A 194 17.11 45.13 26.46
C ILE A 194 17.35 45.90 25.16
N ASN A 195 18.40 45.54 24.43
CA ASN A 195 18.69 46.06 23.11
C ASN A 195 18.04 45.17 22.03
N ILE A 196 17.30 45.79 21.10
CA ILE A 196 16.62 45.12 20.00
C ILE A 196 17.13 45.70 18.69
N SER A 197 17.67 44.81 17.84
CA SER A 197 17.99 45.13 16.44
C SER A 197 17.02 44.42 15.49
N THR A 198 16.54 45.12 14.47
CA THR A 198 15.50 44.65 13.54
C THR A 198 16.06 44.50 12.12
N TRP A 199 15.85 43.33 11.53
CA TRP A 199 16.41 42.89 10.26
C TRP A 199 15.25 42.53 9.35
N ASN A 200 15.19 43.13 8.17
CA ASN A 200 14.11 42.90 7.21
C ASN A 200 14.65 42.07 6.04
N PHE A 201 14.02 40.92 5.81
CA PHE A 201 14.33 40.01 4.72
C PHE A 201 13.18 39.95 3.72
N ASP A 202 13.51 39.97 2.44
CA ASP A 202 12.56 39.73 1.36
C ASP A 202 12.87 38.35 0.74
N LEU A 203 11.87 37.46 0.75
CA LEU A 203 11.94 36.12 0.19
C LEU A 203 10.97 36.00 -0.98
N PRO A 204 11.43 35.99 -2.24
CA PRO A 204 10.59 35.58 -3.35
C PRO A 204 10.23 34.10 -3.22
N ILE A 205 8.94 33.83 -3.08
CA ILE A 205 8.35 32.50 -2.96
C ILE A 205 7.34 32.26 -4.07
N TRP A 206 7.09 30.99 -4.35
CA TRP A 206 6.14 30.55 -5.35
C TRP A 206 5.07 29.70 -4.66
N ILE A 207 3.80 30.11 -4.79
CA ILE A 207 2.67 29.37 -4.26
C ILE A 207 2.05 28.57 -5.40
N THR A 208 1.86 27.28 -5.15
CA THR A 208 1.57 26.29 -6.18
C THR A 208 0.23 25.62 -5.94
N MET A 209 -0.45 25.23 -7.01
CA MET A 209 -1.56 24.27 -6.94
C MET A 209 -0.99 22.84 -6.98
N PRO A 210 -1.71 21.82 -6.48
CA PRO A 210 -1.19 20.46 -6.47
C PRO A 210 -0.96 19.97 -7.91
N ALA A 211 0.18 19.31 -8.13
CA ALA A 211 0.51 18.74 -9.44
C ALA A 211 -0.26 17.43 -9.67
N ARG A 212 -0.69 17.19 -10.90
CA ARG A 212 -1.31 15.92 -11.31
C ARG A 212 -0.23 15.01 -11.87
N VAL A 213 -0.05 13.84 -11.26
CA VAL A 213 0.84 12.80 -11.78
C VAL A 213 -0.01 11.78 -12.51
N MET A 214 0.29 11.55 -13.79
CA MET A 214 -0.38 10.55 -14.62
C MET A 214 0.65 9.51 -15.05
N LYS A 215 0.43 8.24 -14.72
CA LYS A 215 1.15 7.15 -15.38
C LYS A 215 0.58 6.99 -16.79
N GLN A 216 1.42 6.81 -17.81
CA GLN A 216 0.89 6.53 -19.15
C GLN A 216 0.22 5.15 -19.13
N GLY A 217 -1.11 5.12 -19.27
CA GLY A 217 -1.92 3.90 -19.25
C GLY A 217 -3.27 4.03 -18.53
N VAL A 218 -4.04 5.11 -18.75
CA VAL A 218 -5.30 5.46 -18.04
C VAL A 218 -5.08 6.23 -16.74
N ILE A 219 -5.90 7.29 -16.55
CA ILE A 219 -5.90 8.16 -15.37
C ILE A 219 -6.15 7.28 -14.13
N HIS A 220 -5.16 7.12 -13.27
CA HIS A 220 -5.33 6.50 -11.97
C HIS A 220 -5.05 7.54 -10.90
N LYS A 221 -6.13 7.99 -10.23
CA LYS A 221 -6.20 8.74 -8.97
C LYS A 221 -5.56 10.14 -8.94
N ILE A 222 -6.31 11.11 -8.42
CA ILE A 222 -5.78 12.44 -8.05
C ILE A 222 -5.11 12.29 -6.69
N VAL A 223 -3.78 12.40 -6.65
CA VAL A 223 -3.01 12.43 -5.40
C VAL A 223 -2.99 13.88 -4.90
N ALA A 224 -3.65 14.13 -3.76
CA ALA A 224 -3.75 15.48 -3.18
C ALA A 224 -2.63 15.81 -2.19
N ASN A 225 -1.72 14.87 -1.89
CA ASN A 225 -0.64 15.08 -0.92
C ASN A 225 0.62 14.29 -1.32
N ILE A 226 1.75 14.99 -1.46
CA ILE A 226 3.08 14.45 -1.85
C ILE A 226 4.00 14.32 -0.62
N PHE A 227 3.53 14.66 0.59
CA PHE A 227 4.37 14.75 1.78
C PHE A 227 3.75 14.06 3.00
N ASP A 228 4.58 13.32 3.74
CA ASP A 228 4.30 12.87 5.10
C ASP A 228 4.30 14.06 6.10
N GLU A 229 3.71 13.86 7.28
CA GLU A 229 3.63 14.79 8.41
C GLU A 229 5.00 15.39 8.80
N THR A 230 6.08 14.70 8.45
CA THR A 230 7.47 15.07 8.73
C THR A 230 8.17 15.89 7.62
N GLY A 231 7.58 15.97 6.41
CA GLY A 231 8.04 16.83 5.31
C GLY A 231 9.26 16.33 4.52
N ASP A 232 9.58 15.04 4.60
CA ASP A 232 10.60 14.39 3.77
C ASP A 232 9.95 13.82 2.49
N ILE A 233 10.60 14.07 1.34
CA ILE A 233 10.14 13.65 0.00
C ILE A 233 10.67 12.25 -0.31
N ASN A 234 11.81 11.88 0.30
CA ASN A 234 12.44 10.59 0.02
C ASN A 234 11.66 9.47 0.69
N GLU A 235 11.26 9.62 1.97
CA GLU A 235 10.44 8.60 2.66
C GLU A 235 8.98 8.56 2.17
N ALA A 236 8.42 9.65 1.62
CA ALA A 236 7.10 9.62 1.00
C ALA A 236 7.07 8.86 -0.34
N ILE A 237 8.24 8.61 -0.95
CA ILE A 237 8.42 7.86 -2.21
C ILE A 237 9.07 6.49 -1.94
N SER A 238 9.82 6.33 -0.84
CA SER A 238 10.53 5.09 -0.49
C SER A 238 9.86 4.26 0.62
N GLY A 239 9.00 4.87 1.45
CA GLY A 239 8.18 4.22 2.49
C GLY A 239 6.80 3.80 1.98
N ASP A 240 6.75 3.42 0.71
CA ASP A 240 5.54 3.31 -0.09
C ASP A 240 4.87 1.93 0.00
N ASP A 241 4.83 1.34 1.19
CA ASP A 241 4.12 0.07 1.42
C ASP A 241 2.64 0.31 1.77
N ILE A 242 2.25 1.53 2.13
CA ILE A 242 0.87 1.85 2.58
C ILE A 242 0.16 2.85 1.64
N LEU A 243 0.89 3.60 0.80
CA LEU A 243 0.32 4.58 -0.13
C LEU A 243 0.45 4.19 -1.62
N LEU A 244 1.35 3.25 -1.97
CA LEU A 244 1.43 2.55 -3.25
C LEU A 244 0.88 1.11 -3.18
N GLY A 245 -0.28 0.92 -2.54
CA GLY A 245 -1.15 -0.21 -2.84
C GLY A 245 -1.71 -0.12 -4.27
N THR A 246 -0.85 -0.17 -5.29
CA THR A 246 -1.19 -0.28 -6.71
C THR A 246 -1.31 -1.75 -7.09
N ARG A 247 -1.87 -2.58 -6.20
CA ARG A 247 -2.49 -3.82 -6.66
C ARG A 247 -3.83 -3.40 -7.26
N VAL A 248 -3.81 -3.05 -8.55
CA VAL A 248 -5.08 -2.82 -9.25
C VAL A 248 -5.76 -4.18 -9.30
N GLN A 249 -6.85 -4.33 -8.55
CA GLN A 249 -7.67 -5.51 -8.59
C GLN A 249 -8.60 -5.36 -9.78
N ILE A 250 -8.36 -6.16 -10.80
CA ILE A 250 -9.09 -6.07 -12.06
C ILE A 250 -9.63 -7.45 -12.37
N THR A 251 -10.88 -7.47 -12.79
CA THR A 251 -11.47 -8.56 -13.56
C THR A 251 -11.56 -8.06 -15.01
N PRO A 252 -10.58 -8.37 -15.88
CA PRO A 252 -10.56 -7.95 -17.28
C PRO A 252 -11.88 -8.23 -17.98
N HIS A 253 -12.51 -7.20 -18.56
CA HIS A 253 -13.75 -7.28 -19.36
C HIS A 253 -14.93 -8.06 -18.75
N GLY A 254 -14.90 -8.38 -17.46
CA GLY A 254 -15.85 -9.30 -16.83
C GLY A 254 -15.75 -10.73 -17.32
N TYR A 255 -14.56 -11.16 -17.77
CA TYR A 255 -14.26 -12.53 -18.14
C TYR A 255 -14.38 -13.48 -16.94
N GLN A 256 -14.75 -14.71 -17.23
CA GLN A 256 -14.79 -15.80 -16.25
C GLN A 256 -13.45 -16.53 -16.28
N VAL A 257 -13.06 -17.16 -15.18
CA VAL A 257 -11.86 -17.99 -15.12
C VAL A 257 -12.22 -19.37 -14.62
N LEU A 258 -11.72 -20.39 -15.29
CA LEU A 258 -11.87 -21.78 -14.92
C LEU A 258 -10.55 -22.29 -14.35
N LEU A 259 -10.58 -22.79 -13.11
CA LEU A 259 -9.46 -23.47 -12.47
C LEU A 259 -9.68 -25.00 -12.53
N VAL A 260 -8.75 -25.70 -13.20
CA VAL A 260 -8.69 -27.16 -13.27
C VAL A 260 -7.23 -27.59 -13.20
N ASP A 261 -6.86 -28.53 -12.32
CA ASP A 261 -5.50 -29.10 -12.26
C ASP A 261 -4.39 -28.02 -12.22
N ASN A 262 -4.56 -27.00 -11.37
CA ASN A 262 -3.64 -25.86 -11.25
C ASN A 262 -3.43 -25.06 -12.55
N GLN A 263 -4.33 -25.16 -13.51
CA GLN A 263 -4.32 -24.41 -14.76
C GLN A 263 -5.53 -23.48 -14.81
N LEU A 264 -5.28 -22.22 -15.15
CA LEU A 264 -6.29 -21.19 -15.30
C LEU A 264 -6.58 -20.95 -16.77
N HIS A 265 -7.82 -21.26 -17.16
CA HIS A 265 -8.36 -20.96 -18.48
C HIS A 265 -9.22 -19.71 -18.38
N ILE A 266 -9.00 -18.74 -19.27
CA ILE A 266 -9.84 -17.55 -19.36
C ILE A 266 -11.02 -17.79 -20.28
N LEU A 267 -12.23 -17.35 -19.92
CA LEU A 267 -13.47 -17.58 -20.64
C LEU A 267 -14.23 -16.27 -20.87
N GLU A 268 -15.01 -16.20 -21.94
CA GLU A 268 -15.87 -15.03 -22.19
C GLU A 268 -17.02 -14.96 -21.18
N LYS A 269 -17.50 -13.75 -20.89
CA LYS A 269 -18.52 -13.45 -19.85
C LYS A 269 -19.81 -14.30 -19.91
N ASN A 270 -20.15 -14.87 -21.07
CA ASN A 270 -21.38 -15.64 -21.30
C ASN A 270 -21.09 -17.01 -21.96
N SER A 271 -19.90 -17.58 -21.78
CA SER A 271 -19.61 -18.91 -22.31
C SER A 271 -20.61 -19.93 -21.72
N PRO A 272 -21.29 -20.75 -22.54
CA PRO A 272 -22.29 -21.70 -22.09
C PRO A 272 -21.61 -22.90 -21.42
N MET A 273 -21.10 -22.71 -20.22
CA MET A 273 -20.62 -23.79 -19.37
C MET A 273 -21.72 -24.16 -18.38
N ILE A 274 -22.08 -25.44 -18.36
CA ILE A 274 -22.92 -26.06 -17.34
C ILE A 274 -22.25 -25.81 -15.98
N GLN A 275 -23.00 -25.49 -14.93
CA GLN A 275 -22.44 -25.31 -13.58
C GLN A 275 -21.69 -26.59 -13.15
N ILE A 276 -20.35 -26.60 -13.23
CA ILE A 276 -19.49 -27.78 -12.95
C ILE A 276 -19.06 -27.85 -11.46
N ASN A 277 -19.44 -26.84 -10.69
CA ASN A 277 -19.02 -26.73 -9.28
C ASN A 277 -19.78 -27.71 -8.37
N ASP A 278 -20.99 -28.11 -8.78
CA ASP A 278 -21.89 -28.98 -8.01
C ASP A 278 -21.69 -30.47 -8.30
N THR A 279 -20.72 -30.84 -9.16
CA THR A 279 -20.43 -32.24 -9.48
C THR A 279 -19.12 -32.71 -8.84
N LEU A 280 -19.11 -33.95 -8.35
CA LEU A 280 -17.93 -34.61 -7.77
C LEU A 280 -16.94 -35.13 -8.84
N ASP A 281 -17.41 -35.23 -10.09
CA ASP A 281 -16.61 -35.67 -11.22
C ASP A 281 -15.55 -34.63 -11.62
N PRO A 282 -14.37 -35.06 -12.13
CA PRO A 282 -13.38 -34.16 -12.69
C PRO A 282 -13.96 -33.28 -13.81
N ILE A 283 -13.47 -32.06 -13.91
CA ILE A 283 -13.90 -31.12 -14.97
C ILE A 283 -13.30 -31.62 -16.31
N PRO A 284 -14.11 -31.76 -17.38
CA PRO A 284 -13.59 -32.17 -18.69
C PRO A 284 -12.68 -31.08 -19.29
N ASP A 285 -11.75 -31.47 -20.17
CA ASP A 285 -10.85 -30.52 -20.85
C ASP A 285 -11.63 -29.43 -21.59
N VAL A 286 -11.35 -28.17 -21.26
CA VAL A 286 -11.99 -27.00 -21.87
C VAL A 286 -10.98 -26.26 -22.74
N THR A 287 -11.31 -26.09 -24.02
CA THR A 287 -10.53 -25.26 -24.93
C THR A 287 -11.13 -23.86 -24.96
N SER A 288 -10.44 -22.88 -24.37
CA SER A 288 -10.75 -21.47 -24.56
C SER A 288 -10.21 -20.96 -25.90
N GLU A 289 -10.88 -20.00 -26.52
CA GLU A 289 -10.40 -19.26 -27.68
C GLU A 289 -9.69 -17.94 -27.30
N VAL A 290 -9.74 -17.54 -26.02
CA VAL A 290 -9.18 -16.28 -25.52
C VAL A 290 -7.76 -16.50 -24.99
N LYS A 291 -6.84 -15.64 -25.42
CA LYS A 291 -5.43 -15.65 -25.01
C LYS A 291 -5.21 -14.74 -23.81
N TRP A 292 -4.37 -15.17 -22.87
CA TRP A 292 -4.08 -14.39 -21.66
C TRP A 292 -3.22 -13.15 -21.95
N GLU A 293 -2.22 -13.27 -22.81
CA GLU A 293 -1.26 -12.18 -23.10
C GLU A 293 -1.95 -10.86 -23.52
N PRO A 294 -2.82 -10.81 -24.56
CA PRO A 294 -3.48 -9.56 -24.93
C PRO A 294 -4.44 -9.02 -23.86
N VAL A 295 -5.01 -9.90 -23.03
CA VAL A 295 -5.92 -9.50 -21.95
C VAL A 295 -5.15 -8.86 -20.80
N ILE A 296 -3.96 -9.37 -20.47
CA ILE A 296 -3.14 -8.85 -19.38
C ILE A 296 -2.37 -7.61 -19.81
N GLU A 297 -1.87 -7.55 -21.05
CA GLU A 297 -1.15 -6.40 -21.60
C GLU A 297 -1.95 -5.09 -21.56
N GLU A 298 -3.29 -5.15 -21.59
CA GLU A 298 -4.15 -3.97 -21.44
C GLU A 298 -4.00 -3.31 -20.05
N TYR A 299 -3.62 -4.09 -19.03
CA TYR A 299 -3.58 -3.66 -17.63
C TYR A 299 -2.18 -3.64 -17.02
N GLY A 300 -1.19 -4.29 -17.64
CA GLY A 300 0.18 -4.34 -17.14
C GLY A 300 1.01 -5.43 -17.82
N VAL A 301 2.10 -5.84 -17.17
CA VAL A 301 2.95 -6.94 -17.64
C VAL A 301 3.00 -8.02 -16.59
N LEU A 302 2.45 -9.21 -16.89
CA LEU A 302 2.58 -10.36 -16.01
C LEU A 302 4.06 -10.72 -15.81
N ARG A 303 4.46 -10.84 -14.54
CA ARG A 303 5.78 -11.31 -14.15
C ARG A 303 5.65 -12.75 -13.65
N ASN A 304 6.21 -13.68 -14.42
CA ASN A 304 6.18 -15.11 -14.10
C ASN A 304 6.67 -15.37 -12.67
N GLY A 305 5.81 -15.99 -11.86
CA GLY A 305 6.10 -16.35 -10.47
C GLY A 305 6.07 -15.18 -9.46
N ILE A 306 5.72 -13.97 -9.90
CA ILE A 306 5.60 -12.78 -9.02
C ILE A 306 4.16 -12.25 -9.03
N SER A 307 3.53 -12.20 -10.20
CA SER A 307 2.13 -11.79 -10.31
C SER A 307 1.24 -12.80 -9.60
N LEU A 308 0.21 -12.30 -8.92
CA LEU A 308 -0.67 -13.08 -8.04
C LEU A 308 -2.09 -13.06 -8.60
N ILE A 309 -2.75 -14.20 -8.56
CA ILE A 309 -4.20 -14.30 -8.76
C ILE A 309 -4.85 -14.69 -7.44
N TYR A 310 -5.99 -14.06 -7.16
CA TYR A 310 -6.87 -14.43 -6.06
C TYR A 310 -8.22 -14.85 -6.63
N LEU A 311 -8.74 -15.96 -6.13
CA LEU A 311 -10.03 -16.53 -6.46
C LEU A 311 -10.91 -16.47 -5.22
N GLN A 312 -12.07 -15.85 -5.32
CA GLN A 312 -13.00 -15.69 -4.21
C GLN A 312 -13.95 -16.88 -4.15
N LEU A 313 -13.97 -17.56 -3.01
CA LEU A 313 -14.84 -18.68 -2.72
C LEU A 313 -16.26 -18.21 -2.34
N SER A 314 -17.22 -19.13 -2.38
CA SER A 314 -18.63 -18.84 -2.06
C SER A 314 -18.85 -18.39 -0.61
N ASP A 315 -17.94 -18.75 0.29
CA ASP A 315 -17.92 -18.31 1.70
C ASP A 315 -17.31 -16.91 1.91
N GLY A 316 -16.79 -16.29 0.84
CA GLY A 316 -16.13 -14.99 0.86
C GLY A 316 -14.65 -15.02 1.24
N THR A 317 -14.06 -16.20 1.45
CA THR A 317 -12.61 -16.36 1.59
C THR A 317 -11.92 -16.33 0.22
N GLU A 318 -10.61 -16.12 0.20
CA GLU A 318 -9.85 -15.96 -1.03
C GLU A 318 -8.69 -16.94 -1.10
N VAL A 319 -8.64 -17.73 -2.18
CA VAL A 319 -7.52 -18.62 -2.50
C VAL A 319 -6.54 -17.85 -3.38
N GLY A 320 -5.31 -17.68 -2.90
CA GLY A 320 -4.27 -16.92 -3.57
C GLY A 320 -3.20 -17.83 -4.18
N GLY A 321 -2.58 -17.40 -5.27
CA GLY A 321 -1.44 -18.11 -5.84
C GLY A 321 -0.67 -17.26 -6.84
N THR A 322 0.52 -17.72 -7.19
CA THR A 322 1.36 -17.09 -8.22
C THR A 322 1.05 -17.64 -9.60
N VAL A 323 1.19 -16.82 -10.64
CA VAL A 323 0.92 -17.22 -12.02
C VAL A 323 2.13 -17.11 -12.94
N THR A 324 2.16 -18.00 -13.93
CA THR A 324 3.18 -18.04 -14.98
C THR A 324 2.54 -18.42 -16.32
N TYR A 325 3.01 -17.85 -17.42
CA TYR A 325 2.56 -18.27 -18.75
C TYR A 325 2.91 -19.73 -19.03
N HIS A 326 1.96 -20.47 -19.61
CA HIS A 326 2.24 -21.82 -20.08
C HIS A 326 3.20 -21.76 -21.30
N PRO A 327 4.23 -22.63 -21.38
CA PRO A 327 5.31 -22.50 -22.36
C PRO A 327 4.90 -22.81 -23.82
N THR A 328 3.78 -23.50 -24.02
CA THR A 328 3.33 -23.93 -25.36
C THR A 328 1.89 -23.57 -25.68
N ASP A 329 1.14 -23.04 -24.70
CA ASP A 329 -0.28 -22.72 -24.87
C ASP A 329 -0.53 -21.30 -24.35
N GLU A 330 -1.05 -20.43 -25.21
CA GLU A 330 -1.26 -19.01 -24.90
C GLU A 330 -2.58 -18.76 -24.16
N ASN A 331 -3.43 -19.79 -24.04
CA ASN A 331 -4.76 -19.71 -23.43
C ASN A 331 -4.76 -20.16 -21.96
N ILE A 332 -3.60 -20.61 -21.45
CA ILE A 332 -3.45 -21.20 -20.11
C ILE A 332 -2.42 -20.42 -19.29
N LEU A 333 -2.76 -20.14 -18.03
CA LEU A 333 -1.79 -19.77 -17.00
C LEU A 333 -1.58 -20.93 -16.04
N LEU A 334 -0.32 -21.21 -15.74
CA LEU A 334 0.07 -22.10 -14.65
C LEU A 334 -0.13 -21.37 -13.33
N PHE A 335 -1.00 -21.90 -12.46
CA PHE A 335 -1.36 -21.32 -11.17
C PHE A 335 -0.76 -22.16 -10.03
N ALA A 336 0.28 -21.61 -9.41
CA ALA A 336 0.87 -22.18 -8.20
C ALA A 336 0.11 -21.63 -6.98
N ILE A 337 -0.87 -22.40 -6.53
CA ILE A 337 -1.68 -22.11 -5.35
C ILE A 337 -0.78 -22.04 -4.11
N ASP A 338 -1.01 -21.03 -3.27
CA ASP A 338 -0.42 -20.96 -1.94
C ASP A 338 -1.15 -21.93 -0.99
N PRO A 339 -0.48 -22.99 -0.49
CA PRO A 339 -1.12 -23.98 0.37
C PRO A 339 -1.65 -23.37 1.68
N ASP A 340 -1.12 -22.24 2.14
CA ASP A 340 -1.59 -21.55 3.34
C ASP A 340 -2.91 -20.80 3.11
N SER A 341 -3.31 -20.61 1.84
CA SER A 341 -4.59 -19.99 1.47
C SER A 341 -5.73 -20.99 1.33
N LEU A 342 -5.44 -22.29 1.32
CA LEU A 342 -6.46 -23.33 1.20
C LEU A 342 -7.08 -23.66 2.57
N PRO A 343 -8.39 -23.97 2.64
CA PRO A 343 -9.00 -24.50 3.84
C PRO A 343 -8.31 -25.78 4.30
N ALA A 344 -8.02 -25.90 5.60
CA ALA A 344 -7.43 -27.10 6.17
C ALA A 344 -8.46 -28.25 6.19
N ASN A 345 -8.01 -29.45 5.81
CA ASN A 345 -8.86 -30.64 5.92
C ASN A 345 -9.22 -30.93 7.37
N THR A 346 -10.52 -31.10 7.62
CA THR A 346 -11.06 -31.48 8.92
C THR A 346 -11.28 -32.98 9.01
N VAL A 347 -11.55 -33.63 7.86
CA VAL A 347 -11.64 -35.09 7.72
C VAL A 347 -10.36 -35.61 7.07
N GLY A 348 -9.87 -36.77 7.53
CA GLY A 348 -8.69 -37.38 6.92
C GLY A 348 -8.94 -37.76 5.45
N PRO A 349 -7.91 -37.75 4.60
CA PRO A 349 -8.04 -37.82 3.15
C PRO A 349 -8.66 -39.15 2.67
N ILE A 350 -9.31 -39.11 1.51
CA ILE A 350 -9.94 -40.27 0.86
C ILE A 350 -9.11 -40.74 -0.34
N ASP A 351 -9.21 -42.04 -0.67
CA ASP A 351 -8.58 -42.61 -1.86
C ASP A 351 -9.31 -42.20 -3.14
N ALA A 352 -10.64 -42.29 -3.16
CA ALA A 352 -11.46 -41.95 -4.32
C ALA A 352 -12.93 -41.70 -3.96
N VAL A 353 -13.66 -41.06 -4.88
CA VAL A 353 -15.13 -40.96 -4.87
C VAL A 353 -15.69 -42.11 -5.71
N ILE A 354 -16.63 -42.88 -5.14
CA ILE A 354 -17.11 -44.13 -5.71
C ILE A 354 -18.63 -44.23 -5.64
N ASN A 355 -19.23 -44.81 -6.68
CA ASN A 355 -20.59 -45.34 -6.61
C ASN A 355 -20.53 -46.82 -6.15
N PRO A 356 -20.93 -47.12 -4.90
CA PRO A 356 -20.76 -48.46 -4.34
C PRO A 356 -21.61 -49.54 -5.01
N LEU A 357 -22.69 -49.17 -5.71
CA LEU A 357 -23.55 -50.09 -6.45
C LEU A 357 -22.95 -50.53 -7.79
N LYS A 358 -21.94 -49.81 -8.30
CA LYS A 358 -21.29 -50.09 -9.59
C LYS A 358 -19.90 -50.68 -9.45
N SER A 359 -19.13 -50.24 -8.46
CA SER A 359 -17.73 -50.62 -8.27
C SER A 359 -17.45 -50.91 -6.80
N GLY A 360 -16.59 -51.89 -6.56
CA GLY A 360 -16.16 -52.22 -5.21
C GLY A 360 -14.80 -52.91 -5.17
N PRO A 361 -14.28 -53.19 -3.97
CA PRO A 361 -13.01 -53.89 -3.78
C PRO A 361 -12.95 -55.22 -4.55
N ASN A 362 -11.89 -55.43 -5.33
CA ASN A 362 -11.72 -56.57 -6.25
C ASN A 362 -12.75 -56.67 -7.40
N ALA A 363 -13.62 -55.67 -7.55
CA ALA A 363 -14.65 -55.56 -8.59
C ALA A 363 -14.64 -54.14 -9.18
N GLY A 364 -13.51 -53.76 -9.78
CA GLY A 364 -13.26 -52.42 -10.34
C GLY A 364 -12.35 -51.55 -9.47
N LEU A 365 -12.20 -51.87 -8.18
CA LEU A 365 -11.24 -51.21 -7.27
C LEU A 365 -10.14 -52.17 -6.80
N PRO A 366 -8.98 -51.64 -6.38
CA PRO A 366 -7.92 -52.45 -5.77
C PRO A 366 -8.43 -53.21 -4.54
N ALA A 367 -7.73 -54.29 -4.18
CA ALA A 367 -8.03 -55.06 -2.97
C ALA A 367 -8.06 -54.15 -1.71
N PRO A 368 -8.90 -54.46 -0.71
CA PRO A 368 -8.98 -53.67 0.51
C PRO A 368 -7.65 -53.74 1.27
N VAL A 369 -7.14 -52.58 1.69
CA VAL A 369 -5.91 -52.43 2.49
C VAL A 369 -6.27 -51.57 3.69
N LEU A 370 -5.60 -51.79 4.83
CA LEU A 370 -5.82 -51.02 6.05
C LEU A 370 -5.75 -49.50 5.79
N ASN A 371 -6.70 -48.76 6.37
CA ASN A 371 -6.86 -47.29 6.27
C ASN A 371 -7.22 -46.77 4.88
N ARG A 372 -7.67 -47.64 3.97
CA ARG A 372 -8.20 -47.20 2.67
C ARG A 372 -9.59 -46.61 2.85
N ARG A 373 -9.83 -45.45 2.23
CA ARG A 373 -11.03 -44.64 2.44
C ARG A 373 -11.72 -44.29 1.13
N TYR A 374 -13.04 -44.33 1.12
CA TYR A 374 -13.84 -43.96 -0.04
C TYR A 374 -15.02 -43.07 0.34
N LEU A 375 -15.32 -42.09 -0.50
CA LEU A 375 -16.55 -41.28 -0.42
C LEU A 375 -17.62 -41.91 -1.31
N PHE A 376 -18.81 -42.15 -0.77
CA PHE A 376 -19.90 -42.77 -1.51
C PHE A 376 -20.87 -41.75 -2.12
N THR A 377 -21.16 -41.95 -3.41
CA THR A 377 -22.18 -41.15 -4.12
C THR A 377 -23.59 -41.73 -4.01
N GLU A 378 -23.75 -42.92 -3.42
CA GLU A 378 -25.02 -43.64 -3.27
C GLU A 378 -24.95 -44.49 -1.99
N GLY A 379 -26.08 -44.79 -1.37
CA GLY A 379 -26.11 -45.69 -0.22
C GLY A 379 -25.86 -47.16 -0.59
N THR A 380 -25.34 -47.95 0.36
CA THR A 380 -25.11 -49.39 0.19
C THR A 380 -26.35 -50.26 0.47
N GLY A 381 -27.38 -49.72 1.12
CA GLY A 381 -28.63 -50.41 1.46
C GLY A 381 -28.58 -51.25 2.76
N GLU A 382 -29.71 -51.84 3.16
CA GLU A 382 -29.84 -52.71 4.36
C GLU A 382 -30.55 -54.05 4.05
N GLU A 383 -30.15 -55.13 4.74
CA GLU A 383 -30.76 -56.47 4.62
C GLU A 383 -32.27 -56.54 4.97
N SER A 384 -32.78 -55.64 5.81
CA SER A 384 -34.20 -55.61 6.20
C SER A 384 -35.13 -54.96 5.17
N ASP A 385 -34.59 -54.28 4.15
CA ASP A 385 -35.39 -53.57 3.16
C ASP A 385 -35.58 -54.38 1.87
N ASN A 386 -36.69 -55.13 1.81
CA ASN A 386 -37.09 -55.92 0.64
C ASN A 386 -37.48 -55.08 -0.60
N SER A 387 -37.36 -53.75 -0.56
CA SER A 387 -37.72 -52.87 -1.69
C SER A 387 -36.64 -52.77 -2.78
N PHE A 388 -35.41 -53.22 -2.52
CA PHE A 388 -34.31 -53.17 -3.50
C PHE A 388 -33.55 -54.51 -3.63
N PRO A 389 -33.91 -55.39 -4.58
CA PRO A 389 -33.27 -56.71 -4.74
C PRO A 389 -31.79 -56.69 -5.21
N ASN A 390 -31.21 -55.49 -5.41
CA ASN A 390 -29.81 -55.27 -5.77
C ASN A 390 -29.06 -54.36 -4.78
N ALA A 391 -29.65 -53.99 -3.63
CA ALA A 391 -29.08 -53.03 -2.68
C ALA A 391 -28.15 -53.66 -1.65
N ARG A 392 -27.33 -54.63 -2.06
CA ARG A 392 -26.25 -55.18 -1.22
C ARG A 392 -25.03 -55.41 -2.11
N PRO A 393 -24.14 -54.43 -2.24
CA PRO A 393 -22.97 -54.61 -3.06
C PRO A 393 -21.98 -55.53 -2.33
N LEU A 394 -22.02 -56.84 -2.66
CA LEU A 394 -21.20 -57.91 -2.04
C LEU A 394 -19.69 -57.61 -1.97
N ALA A 395 -19.20 -56.72 -2.85
CA ALA A 395 -17.81 -56.30 -2.86
C ALA A 395 -17.39 -55.51 -1.60
N TRP A 396 -18.34 -54.95 -0.86
CA TRP A 396 -18.12 -54.18 0.37
C TRP A 396 -18.31 -54.99 1.66
N GLU A 397 -18.58 -56.30 1.55
CA GLU A 397 -18.62 -57.18 2.72
C GLU A 397 -17.21 -57.36 3.30
N GLY A 398 -17.10 -57.19 4.62
CA GLY A 398 -15.87 -57.43 5.35
C GLY A 398 -15.51 -58.92 5.49
N ALA A 399 -14.35 -59.20 6.05
CA ALA A 399 -13.99 -60.56 6.48
C ALA A 399 -15.05 -61.07 7.48
N ALA A 400 -15.54 -62.29 7.24
CA ALA A 400 -16.68 -62.92 7.94
C ALA A 400 -18.09 -62.46 7.53
N GLY A 401 -18.25 -61.75 6.40
CA GLY A 401 -19.58 -61.41 5.84
C GLY A 401 -20.30 -60.30 6.60
N VAL A 402 -19.53 -59.43 7.26
CA VAL A 402 -20.08 -58.24 7.92
C VAL A 402 -20.51 -57.25 6.84
N GLU A 403 -21.80 -56.92 6.83
CA GLU A 403 -22.39 -55.95 5.92
C GLU A 403 -22.00 -54.51 6.31
N LEU A 404 -21.72 -53.70 5.28
CA LEU A 404 -21.53 -52.26 5.41
C LEU A 404 -22.85 -51.57 5.08
N ILE A 405 -23.43 -50.90 6.08
CA ILE A 405 -24.60 -50.03 5.91
C ILE A 405 -24.08 -48.59 5.94
N ALA A 406 -24.11 -47.94 4.77
CA ALA A 406 -23.69 -46.56 4.56
C ALA A 406 -24.72 -45.83 3.71
N ASN A 407 -24.93 -44.56 4.00
CA ASN A 407 -25.81 -43.66 3.26
C ASN A 407 -25.06 -42.98 2.11
N GLU A 408 -25.81 -42.25 1.28
CA GLU A 408 -25.23 -41.31 0.32
C GLU A 408 -24.40 -40.26 1.06
N ASN A 409 -23.26 -39.86 0.49
CA ASN A 409 -22.30 -38.90 1.03
C ASN A 409 -21.48 -39.35 2.26
N ASP A 410 -21.62 -40.59 2.71
CA ASP A 410 -20.80 -41.15 3.77
C ASP A 410 -19.36 -41.43 3.31
N ILE A 411 -18.40 -41.32 4.26
CA ILE A 411 -17.02 -41.77 4.05
C ILE A 411 -16.83 -43.06 4.83
N VAL A 412 -16.32 -44.07 4.14
CA VAL A 412 -16.05 -45.41 4.71
C VAL A 412 -14.57 -45.70 4.73
N GLU A 413 -14.11 -46.44 5.75
CA GLU A 413 -12.72 -46.85 5.94
C GLU A 413 -12.62 -48.37 6.13
N TYR A 414 -11.58 -48.99 5.59
CA TYR A 414 -11.25 -50.37 5.88
C TYR A 414 -10.33 -50.51 7.10
N ASN A 415 -10.86 -51.05 8.20
CA ASN A 415 -10.13 -51.21 9.47
C ASN A 415 -9.19 -52.44 9.51
N GLY A 416 -9.01 -53.13 8.39
CA GLY A 416 -8.21 -54.35 8.27
C GLY A 416 -8.99 -55.65 8.40
N ASN A 417 -10.24 -55.60 8.88
CA ASN A 417 -11.16 -56.73 8.90
C ASN A 417 -12.41 -56.45 8.07
N PHE A 418 -13.09 -55.32 8.31
CA PHE A 418 -14.33 -54.92 7.63
C PHE A 418 -14.32 -53.42 7.31
N TRP A 419 -15.29 -52.99 6.50
CA TRP A 419 -15.52 -51.59 6.20
C TRP A 419 -16.42 -50.95 7.27
N GLU A 420 -16.07 -49.76 7.72
CA GLU A 420 -16.85 -48.99 8.70
C GLU A 420 -17.09 -47.57 8.21
N VAL A 421 -18.21 -46.97 8.59
CA VAL A 421 -18.50 -45.56 8.32
C VAL A 421 -17.70 -44.70 9.30
N VAL A 422 -16.82 -43.85 8.77
CA VAL A 422 -15.97 -42.93 9.55
C VAL A 422 -16.46 -41.48 9.48
N PHE A 423 -17.31 -41.18 8.50
CA PHE A 423 -18.04 -39.92 8.40
C PHE A 423 -19.49 -40.25 8.05
N ASP A 424 -20.41 -39.94 8.95
CA ASP A 424 -21.85 -40.10 8.75
C ASP A 424 -22.44 -38.76 8.32
N ALA A 425 -22.81 -38.67 7.04
CA ALA A 425 -23.36 -37.47 6.44
C ALA A 425 -24.71 -37.05 7.05
N SER A 426 -25.44 -37.98 7.69
CA SER A 426 -26.74 -37.69 8.30
C SER A 426 -26.65 -36.98 9.65
N GLU A 427 -25.50 -37.09 10.33
CA GLU A 427 -25.29 -36.52 11.67
C GLU A 427 -24.49 -35.21 11.66
N VAL A 428 -23.87 -34.84 10.53
CA VAL A 428 -22.97 -33.70 10.42
C VAL A 428 -23.64 -32.48 9.79
N GLU A 429 -23.93 -31.47 10.63
CA GLU A 429 -24.52 -30.18 10.23
C GLU A 429 -23.47 -29.07 9.95
N GLY A 430 -22.18 -29.32 10.24
CA GLY A 430 -21.08 -28.35 10.08
C GLY A 430 -20.42 -28.37 8.70
N ILE A 431 -19.53 -27.40 8.44
CA ILE A 431 -18.70 -27.39 7.23
C ILE A 431 -17.47 -28.26 7.45
N GLU A 432 -17.23 -29.21 6.54
CA GLU A 432 -16.12 -30.15 6.61
C GLU A 432 -15.35 -30.19 5.29
N TYR A 433 -14.05 -30.44 5.35
CA TYR A 433 -13.16 -30.47 4.17
C TYR A 433 -12.41 -31.79 4.09
N VAL A 434 -12.34 -32.36 2.88
CA VAL A 434 -11.65 -33.61 2.60
C VAL A 434 -10.92 -33.56 1.26
N THR A 435 -9.71 -34.11 1.18
CA THR A 435 -8.94 -34.21 -0.08
C THR A 435 -8.95 -35.64 -0.60
N ASN A 436 -9.15 -35.77 -1.91
CA ASN A 436 -8.97 -37.01 -2.66
C ASN A 436 -7.53 -37.13 -3.14
N ILE A 437 -6.81 -38.17 -2.70
CA ILE A 437 -5.40 -38.39 -3.03
C ILE A 437 -5.17 -38.83 -4.48
N THR A 438 -6.19 -39.39 -5.15
CA THR A 438 -6.05 -39.86 -6.54
C THR A 438 -6.16 -38.71 -7.52
N THR A 439 -7.04 -37.75 -7.25
CA THR A 439 -7.29 -36.59 -8.12
C THR A 439 -6.68 -35.28 -7.60
N ASN A 440 -6.18 -35.26 -6.36
CA ASN A 440 -5.78 -34.06 -5.62
C ASN A 440 -6.90 -33.01 -5.43
N LEU A 441 -8.15 -33.36 -5.72
CA LEU A 441 -9.30 -32.48 -5.52
C LEU A 441 -9.66 -32.39 -4.04
N GLN A 442 -9.98 -31.18 -3.58
CA GLN A 442 -10.56 -30.95 -2.26
C GLN A 442 -12.07 -30.74 -2.39
N TYR A 443 -12.83 -31.42 -1.54
CA TYR A 443 -14.28 -31.31 -1.44
C TYR A 443 -14.67 -30.63 -0.12
N LYS A 444 -15.77 -29.89 -0.17
CA LYS A 444 -16.40 -29.19 0.95
C LYS A 444 -17.79 -29.80 1.19
N TRP A 445 -18.06 -30.18 2.43
CA TRP A 445 -19.39 -30.56 2.90
C TRP A 445 -20.13 -29.32 3.36
N GLU A 446 -21.30 -29.06 2.76
CA GLU A 446 -22.20 -27.96 3.14
C GLU A 446 -23.63 -28.33 2.72
N ASP A 447 -24.63 -27.93 3.51
CA ASP A 447 -26.05 -28.14 3.21
C ASP A 447 -26.41 -29.60 2.82
N PHE A 448 -25.81 -30.57 3.52
CA PHE A 448 -25.97 -32.01 3.28
C PHE A 448 -25.48 -32.51 1.92
N ASN A 449 -24.53 -31.81 1.28
CA ASN A 449 -23.92 -32.26 0.04
C ASN A 449 -22.40 -31.98 -0.03
N TRP A 450 -21.68 -32.83 -0.76
CA TRP A 450 -20.28 -32.60 -1.09
C TRP A 450 -20.18 -31.80 -2.40
N THR A 451 -19.48 -30.68 -2.35
CA THR A 451 -19.18 -29.82 -3.50
C THR A 451 -17.67 -29.64 -3.63
N LYS A 452 -17.16 -29.17 -4.78
CA LYS A 452 -15.74 -28.85 -4.91
C LYS A 452 -15.41 -27.62 -4.07
N SER A 453 -14.27 -27.67 -3.36
CA SER A 453 -13.89 -26.60 -2.43
C SER A 453 -13.41 -25.35 -3.16
N PHE A 454 -12.53 -25.48 -4.17
CA PHE A 454 -11.94 -24.34 -4.87
C PHE A 454 -11.69 -24.57 -6.37
N GLU A 455 -11.84 -25.79 -6.89
CA GLU A 455 -11.79 -25.99 -8.35
C GLU A 455 -13.16 -25.73 -8.96
N GLY A 456 -13.18 -25.03 -10.10
CA GLY A 456 -14.43 -24.61 -10.70
C GLY A 456 -14.34 -23.34 -11.53
N VAL A 457 -15.52 -22.86 -11.93
CA VAL A 457 -15.69 -21.61 -12.67
C VAL A 457 -15.89 -20.46 -11.69
N TYR A 458 -15.14 -19.39 -11.89
CA TYR A 458 -15.22 -18.12 -11.19
C TYR A 458 -15.76 -17.05 -12.12
N ASP A 459 -16.87 -16.42 -11.69
CA ASP A 459 -17.51 -15.38 -12.47
C ASP A 459 -16.72 -14.08 -12.49
N GLY A 460 -17.06 -13.21 -13.44
CA GLY A 460 -16.46 -11.90 -13.54
C GLY A 460 -16.76 -11.05 -12.30
N GLY A 461 -15.78 -10.92 -11.40
CA GLY A 461 -15.89 -10.25 -10.10
C GLY A 461 -15.44 -11.14 -8.93
N ASP A 462 -15.49 -12.46 -9.11
CA ASP A 462 -15.10 -13.46 -8.11
C ASP A 462 -13.64 -13.91 -8.28
N TRP A 463 -12.87 -13.22 -9.13
CA TRP A 463 -11.44 -13.40 -9.24
C TRP A 463 -10.76 -12.07 -9.59
N ARG A 464 -9.49 -11.96 -9.22
CA ARG A 464 -8.68 -10.78 -9.49
C ARG A 464 -7.23 -11.15 -9.80
N LEU A 465 -6.67 -10.45 -10.78
CA LEU A 465 -5.25 -10.46 -11.09
C LEU A 465 -4.56 -9.27 -10.43
N THR A 466 -3.42 -9.52 -9.83
CA THR A 466 -2.50 -8.54 -9.25
C THR A 466 -1.17 -8.64 -9.98
N ILE A 467 -0.77 -7.55 -10.64
CA ILE A 467 0.42 -7.49 -11.49
C ILE A 467 1.57 -6.76 -10.82
#